data_AF-A0A6J0V4M7-F1
#
_entry.id   AF-A0A6J0V4M7-F1
#
_cell.length_a   1.000
_cell.length_b   1.000
_cell.length_c   1.000
_cell.angle_alpha   90.00
_cell.angle_beta   90.00
_cell.angle_gamma   90.00
#
_symmetry.space_group_name_H-M   'P 1'
#
loop_
_entity.id
_entity.type
_entity.pdbx_description
1 polymer ?
#
loop_
_entity_poly.entity_id
_entity_poly.type
_entity_poly.pdbx_seq_one_letter_code
_entity_poly.pdbx_strand_id
1 'polypeptide(L)'
;MIVKHKKEEIKSLITRSGHVAVLAGSWLDHVEGWSAHRDDVNILFLTYEEMKKDLRGSVLKICSFLGKKLTEEEVDAVVDNATFDKMRKDRRVNYENMEPDLLDHTRGSFLRKGIVGDWKNTMTVAQNERFDHVFKKRMEKLPFKFCDEL
;
A
#
# COMPACT_ATOMS: atom_id res chain seq x y z
N MET A 1 30.65 -5.80 5.97
CA MET A 1 30.58 -5.65 7.45
C MET A 1 29.58 -4.56 7.90
N ILE A 2 29.49 -3.43 7.19
CA ILE A 2 28.63 -2.29 7.52
C ILE A 2 27.11 -2.59 7.45
N VAL A 3 26.65 -3.41 6.50
CA VAL A 3 25.22 -3.74 6.33
C VAL A 3 24.68 -4.63 7.46
N LYS A 4 25.50 -5.59 7.94
CA LYS A 4 25.13 -6.44 9.09
C LYS A 4 24.99 -5.63 10.38
N HIS A 5 25.83 -4.61 10.56
CA HIS A 5 25.81 -3.76 11.75
C HIS A 5 24.53 -2.93 11.84
N LYS A 6 24.08 -2.32 10.73
CA LYS A 6 22.80 -1.61 10.66
C LYS A 6 21.58 -2.52 10.89
N LYS A 7 21.65 -3.79 10.43
CA LYS A 7 20.57 -4.78 10.62
C LYS A 7 20.37 -5.15 12.09
N GLU A 8 21.46 -5.29 12.84
CA GLU A 8 21.40 -5.56 14.29
C GLU A 8 20.99 -4.32 15.09
N GLU A 9 21.39 -3.11 14.68
CA GLU A 9 20.87 -1.86 15.24
C GLU A 9 19.35 -1.73 15.06
N ILE A 10 18.82 -1.99 13.86
CA ILE A 10 17.38 -1.95 13.58
C ILE A 10 16.62 -2.96 14.42
N LYS A 11 17.12 -4.21 14.54
CA LYS A 11 16.51 -5.22 15.43
C LYS A 11 16.52 -4.78 16.90
N SER A 12 17.60 -4.16 17.36
CA SER A 12 17.73 -3.70 18.75
C SER A 12 16.75 -2.58 19.11
N LEU A 13 16.43 -1.69 18.15
CA LEU A 13 15.48 -0.59 18.33
C LEU A 13 14.03 -1.08 18.46
N ILE A 14 13.70 -2.23 17.86
CA ILE A 14 12.34 -2.80 17.86
C ILE A 14 11.95 -3.38 19.22
N THR A 15 12.91 -3.76 20.07
CA THR A 15 12.66 -4.67 21.20
C THR A 15 12.52 -3.95 22.56
N ARG A 16 12.78 -2.64 22.65
CA ARG A 16 13.04 -1.97 23.95
C ARG A 16 11.83 -1.37 24.69
N SER A 17 10.60 -1.38 24.14
CA SER A 17 9.51 -0.55 24.68
C SER A 17 8.16 -1.26 24.92
N GLY A 18 8.05 -2.58 24.76
CA GLY A 18 6.74 -3.27 24.73
C GLY A 18 5.83 -2.83 23.56
N HIS A 19 6.33 -1.92 22.73
CA HIS A 19 5.77 -1.48 21.46
C HIS A 19 6.63 -2.13 20.38
N VAL A 20 6.01 -2.84 19.46
CA VAL A 20 6.70 -3.30 18.25
C VAL A 20 6.97 -2.06 17.42
N ALA A 21 8.21 -1.57 17.43
CA ALA A 21 8.58 -0.50 16.52
C ALA A 21 8.53 -1.06 15.09
N VAL A 22 7.67 -0.49 14.27
CA VAL A 22 7.59 -0.81 12.84
C VAL A 22 8.38 0.23 12.07
N LEU A 23 9.07 -0.20 11.00
CA LEU A 23 9.75 0.73 10.10
C LEU A 23 8.74 1.76 9.57
N ALA A 24 9.13 3.04 9.53
CA ALA A 24 8.29 4.19 9.14
C ALA A 24 7.13 4.57 10.10
N GLY A 25 7.01 3.94 11.26
CA GLY A 25 6.10 4.40 12.33
C GLY A 25 4.62 4.06 12.12
N SER A 26 3.74 4.86 12.73
CA SER A 26 2.29 4.60 12.75
C SER A 26 1.64 4.89 11.40
N TRP A 27 0.97 3.89 10.83
CA TRP A 27 0.17 4.07 9.61
C TRP A 27 -0.97 5.07 9.79
N LEU A 28 -1.62 5.09 10.97
CA LEU A 28 -2.71 6.01 11.27
C LEU A 28 -2.22 7.47 11.27
N ASP A 29 -1.07 7.72 11.88
CA ASP A 29 -0.47 9.06 11.89
C ASP A 29 -0.03 9.48 10.49
N HIS A 30 0.47 8.54 9.67
CA HIS A 30 0.83 8.81 8.28
C HIS A 30 -0.39 9.24 7.45
N VAL A 31 -1.51 8.49 7.51
CA VAL A 31 -2.72 8.82 6.74
C VAL A 31 -3.34 10.12 7.23
N GLU A 32 -3.44 10.34 8.54
CA GLU A 32 -3.96 11.59 9.10
C GLU A 32 -3.08 12.79 8.75
N GLY A 33 -1.76 12.65 8.83
CA GLY A 33 -0.81 13.70 8.46
C GLY A 33 -0.99 14.15 7.01
N TRP A 34 -1.09 13.19 6.08
CA TRP A 34 -1.37 13.53 4.68
C TRP A 34 -2.77 14.12 4.50
N SER A 35 -3.79 13.65 5.22
CA SER A 35 -5.16 14.16 5.08
C SER A 35 -5.30 15.67 5.35
N ALA A 36 -4.41 16.25 6.15
CA ALA A 36 -4.35 17.69 6.38
C ALA A 36 -4.06 18.49 5.09
N HIS A 37 -3.47 17.85 4.09
CA HIS A 37 -3.10 18.40 2.79
C HIS A 37 -4.09 18.05 1.67
N ARG A 38 -5.29 17.55 2.00
CA ARG A 38 -6.27 17.11 1.00
C ARG A 38 -6.74 18.19 0.03
N ASP A 39 -6.70 19.44 0.45
CA ASP A 39 -7.16 20.59 -0.33
C ASP A 39 -5.99 21.25 -1.09
N ASP A 40 -4.77 20.73 -0.96
CA ASP A 40 -3.60 21.22 -1.68
C ASP A 40 -3.67 20.81 -3.16
N VAL A 41 -3.54 21.78 -4.06
CA VAL A 41 -3.74 21.60 -5.51
C VAL A 41 -2.75 20.64 -6.16
N ASN A 42 -1.64 20.34 -5.50
CA ASN A 42 -0.56 19.48 -5.99
C ASN A 42 -0.52 18.10 -5.31
N ILE A 43 -1.61 17.69 -4.66
CA ILE A 43 -1.73 16.36 -4.05
C ILE A 43 -3.01 15.67 -4.53
N LEU A 44 -2.85 14.44 -5.04
CA LEU A 44 -3.96 13.58 -5.42
C LEU A 44 -4.12 12.43 -4.42
N PHE A 45 -5.29 12.33 -3.81
CA PHE A 45 -5.65 11.19 -2.95
C PHE A 45 -6.31 10.08 -3.78
N LEU A 46 -5.72 8.88 -3.65
CA LEU A 46 -6.19 7.62 -4.23
C LEU A 46 -6.09 6.54 -3.16
N THR A 47 -7.06 5.63 -3.15
CA THR A 47 -6.99 4.43 -2.32
C THR A 47 -6.69 3.22 -3.20
N TYR A 48 -6.08 2.20 -2.60
CA TYR A 48 -5.84 0.94 -3.28
C TYR A 48 -7.16 0.29 -3.74
N GLU A 49 -8.21 0.44 -2.94
CA GLU A 49 -9.50 -0.20 -3.18
C GLU A 49 -10.30 0.52 -4.26
N GLU A 50 -10.14 1.85 -4.40
CA GLU A 50 -10.63 2.59 -5.58
C GLU A 50 -10.00 2.04 -6.87
N MET A 51 -8.67 1.83 -6.88
CA MET A 51 -7.95 1.26 -8.03
C MET A 51 -8.35 -0.18 -8.33
N LYS A 52 -8.62 -0.98 -7.29
CA LYS A 52 -9.07 -2.36 -7.46
C LYS A 52 -10.50 -2.46 -7.97
N LYS A 53 -11.37 -1.51 -7.60
CA LYS A 53 -12.77 -1.45 -8.02
C LYS A 53 -12.92 -0.92 -9.45
N ASP A 54 -12.20 0.15 -9.78
CA ASP A 54 -12.19 0.75 -11.10
C ASP A 54 -10.79 1.29 -11.44
N LEU A 55 -9.99 0.42 -12.04
CA LEU A 55 -8.63 0.75 -12.45
C LEU A 55 -8.62 1.80 -13.56
N ARG A 56 -9.56 1.74 -14.52
CA ARG A 56 -9.64 2.71 -15.61
C ARG A 56 -9.96 4.10 -15.08
N GLY A 57 -11.00 4.22 -14.24
CA GLY A 57 -11.37 5.49 -13.61
C GLY A 57 -10.21 6.09 -12.81
N SER A 58 -9.46 5.25 -12.08
CA SER A 58 -8.28 5.69 -11.35
C SER A 58 -7.17 6.21 -12.28
N VAL A 59 -6.88 5.52 -13.39
CA VAL A 59 -5.92 5.98 -14.40
C VAL A 59 -6.34 7.32 -15.02
N LEU A 60 -7.62 7.48 -15.36
CA LEU A 60 -8.15 8.74 -15.89
C LEU A 60 -8.05 9.89 -14.88
N LYS A 61 -8.32 9.61 -13.60
CA LYS A 61 -8.16 10.57 -12.49
C LYS A 61 -6.70 11.02 -12.34
N ILE A 62 -5.74 10.08 -12.44
CA ILE A 62 -4.30 10.41 -12.46
C ILE A 62 -3.95 11.27 -13.69
N CYS A 63 -4.44 10.92 -14.88
CA CYS A 63 -4.18 11.68 -16.10
C CYS A 63 -4.68 13.13 -15.99
N SER A 64 -5.91 13.32 -15.48
CA SER A 64 -6.48 14.64 -15.23
C SER A 64 -5.63 15.46 -14.26
N PHE A 65 -5.21 14.85 -13.14
CA PHE A 65 -4.34 15.51 -12.15
C PHE A 65 -2.98 15.91 -12.72
N LEU A 66 -2.37 15.06 -13.56
CA LEU A 66 -1.10 15.36 -14.23
C LEU A 66 -1.24 16.29 -15.45
N GLY A 67 -2.46 16.71 -15.80
CA GLY A 67 -2.72 17.51 -16.99
C GLY A 67 -2.40 16.78 -18.31
N LYS A 68 -2.49 15.45 -18.32
CA LYS A 68 -2.22 14.60 -19.49
C LYS A 68 -3.52 14.18 -20.15
N LYS A 69 -3.55 14.29 -21.48
CA LYS A 69 -4.62 13.73 -22.32
C LYS A 69 -4.02 12.54 -23.06
N LEU A 70 -4.61 11.37 -22.83
CA LEU A 70 -4.27 10.13 -23.50
C LEU A 70 -5.42 9.75 -24.45
N THR A 71 -5.12 9.02 -25.52
CA THR A 71 -6.16 8.37 -26.34
C THR A 71 -6.75 7.17 -25.58
N GLU A 72 -7.91 6.68 -26.04
CA GLU A 72 -8.52 5.49 -25.42
C GLU A 72 -7.59 4.28 -25.48
N GLU A 73 -6.84 4.11 -26.57
CA GLU A 73 -5.87 3.02 -26.75
C GLU A 73 -4.68 3.16 -25.79
N GLU A 74 -4.21 4.39 -25.55
CA GLU A 74 -3.15 4.65 -24.56
C GLU A 74 -3.63 4.37 -23.14
N VAL A 75 -4.86 4.76 -22.80
CA VAL A 75 -5.48 4.43 -21.50
C VAL A 75 -5.64 2.92 -21.35
N ASP A 76 -6.15 2.23 -22.37
CA ASP A 76 -6.29 0.78 -22.40
C ASP A 76 -4.94 0.09 -22.17
N ALA A 77 -3.89 0.55 -22.85
CA ALA A 77 -2.54 0.02 -22.69
C ALA A 77 -2.01 0.22 -21.26
N VAL A 78 -2.25 1.39 -20.64
CA VAL A 78 -1.85 1.64 -19.24
C VAL A 78 -2.61 0.73 -18.28
N VAL A 79 -3.94 0.64 -18.42
CA VAL A 79 -4.80 -0.18 -17.57
C VAL A 79 -4.39 -1.65 -17.64
N ASP A 80 -4.22 -2.17 -18.85
CA ASP A 80 -3.83 -3.56 -19.09
C ASP A 80 -2.45 -3.88 -18.48
N ASN A 81 -1.45 -3.00 -18.68
CA ASN A 81 -0.11 -3.13 -18.10
C ASN A 81 -0.07 -2.98 -16.58
N ALA A 82 -1.00 -2.23 -15.99
CA ALA A 82 -1.12 -2.04 -14.55
C ALA A 82 -1.94 -3.15 -13.85
N THR A 83 -2.45 -4.15 -14.58
CA THR A 83 -3.12 -5.29 -13.95
C THR A 83 -2.14 -6.13 -13.13
N PHE A 84 -2.64 -6.69 -12.02
CA PHE A 84 -1.81 -7.51 -11.13
C PHE A 84 -1.15 -8.68 -11.86
N ASP A 85 -1.87 -9.37 -12.74
CA ASP A 85 -1.35 -10.52 -13.47
C ASP A 85 -0.23 -10.14 -14.45
N LYS A 86 -0.33 -8.99 -15.11
CA LYS A 86 0.75 -8.49 -15.97
C LYS A 86 1.95 -8.05 -15.15
N MET A 87 1.74 -7.25 -14.10
CA MET A 87 2.81 -6.80 -13.22
C MET A 87 3.56 -7.97 -12.58
N ARG A 88 2.84 -9.03 -12.18
CA ARG A 88 3.44 -10.24 -11.59
C ARG A 88 4.38 -10.99 -12.54
N LYS A 89 4.08 -10.97 -13.84
CA LYS A 89 4.90 -11.63 -14.88
C LYS A 89 6.04 -10.75 -15.38
N ASP A 90 5.94 -9.43 -15.22
CA ASP A 90 6.94 -8.48 -15.70
C ASP A 90 8.13 -8.36 -14.73
N ARG A 91 9.28 -8.90 -15.16
CA ARG A 91 10.55 -8.90 -14.41
C ARG A 91 11.09 -7.52 -14.06
N ARG A 92 10.59 -6.45 -14.69
CA ARG A 92 10.98 -5.07 -14.41
C ARG A 92 10.34 -4.54 -13.13
N VAL A 93 9.18 -5.09 -12.73
CA VAL A 93 8.36 -4.56 -11.63
C VAL A 93 7.95 -5.61 -10.58
N ASN A 94 8.16 -6.90 -10.84
CA ASN A 94 7.79 -7.97 -9.91
C ASN A 94 8.83 -8.23 -8.80
N TYR A 95 9.98 -7.54 -8.84
CA TYR A 95 11.06 -7.62 -7.86
C TYR A 95 11.74 -8.98 -7.70
N GLU A 96 11.47 -9.96 -8.57
CA GLU A 96 12.06 -11.32 -8.50
C GLU A 96 13.59 -11.32 -8.75
N ASN A 97 14.14 -10.24 -9.32
CA ASN A 97 15.58 -10.08 -9.54
C ASN A 97 16.29 -9.37 -8.36
N MET A 98 15.59 -9.01 -7.29
CA MET A 98 16.18 -8.31 -6.14
C MET A 98 17.08 -9.26 -5.33
N GLU A 99 18.19 -8.75 -4.79
CA GLU A 99 19.12 -9.57 -4.02
C GLU A 99 18.46 -10.18 -2.76
N PRO A 100 18.78 -11.44 -2.40
CA PRO A 100 18.19 -12.12 -1.23
C PRO A 100 18.35 -11.39 0.10
N ASP A 101 19.41 -10.57 0.24
CA ASP A 101 19.66 -9.76 1.43
C ASP A 101 18.66 -8.59 1.59
N LEU A 102 18.05 -8.16 0.48
CA LEU A 102 17.03 -7.11 0.45
C LEU A 102 15.61 -7.70 0.42
N LEU A 103 15.41 -8.82 -0.27
CA LEU A 103 14.12 -9.51 -0.38
C LEU A 103 14.30 -11.03 -0.33
N ASP A 104 13.76 -11.65 0.72
CA ASP A 104 13.81 -13.10 0.91
C ASP A 104 12.72 -13.82 0.11
N HIS A 105 13.06 -14.23 -1.12
CA HIS A 105 12.17 -14.93 -2.05
C HIS A 105 11.70 -16.30 -1.55
N THR A 106 12.32 -16.88 -0.52
CA THR A 106 11.89 -18.18 0.04
C THR A 106 10.60 -18.06 0.85
N ARG A 107 10.26 -16.85 1.28
CA ARG A 107 9.07 -16.57 2.12
C ARG A 107 7.85 -16.14 1.33
N GLY A 108 7.95 -16.15 0.01
CA GLY A 108 6.90 -15.76 -0.93
C GLY A 108 7.36 -14.68 -1.91
N SER A 109 6.49 -14.37 -2.87
CA SER A 109 6.73 -13.32 -3.87
C SER A 109 6.36 -11.93 -3.35
N PHE A 110 7.05 -10.90 -3.85
CA PHE A 110 6.71 -9.49 -3.55
C PHE A 110 5.28 -9.16 -3.95
N LEU A 111 4.89 -9.52 -5.18
CA LEU A 111 3.52 -9.48 -5.65
C LEU A 111 2.79 -10.75 -5.17
N ARG A 112 2.24 -10.68 -3.95
CA ARG A 112 1.70 -11.84 -3.22
C ARG A 112 0.30 -12.29 -3.65
N LYS A 113 -0.72 -11.44 -3.49
CA LYS A 113 -2.13 -11.76 -3.85
C LYS A 113 -2.84 -10.66 -4.64
N GLY A 114 -2.58 -9.38 -4.37
CA GLY A 114 -3.20 -8.29 -5.12
C GLY A 114 -4.72 -8.18 -4.96
N ILE A 115 -5.26 -8.55 -3.80
CA ILE A 115 -6.70 -8.55 -3.49
C ILE A 115 -7.01 -7.67 -2.28
N VAL A 116 -8.27 -7.21 -2.20
CA VAL A 116 -8.84 -6.56 -1.01
C VAL A 116 -9.45 -7.63 -0.10
N GLY A 117 -9.45 -7.40 1.22
CA GLY A 117 -10.08 -8.31 2.19
C GLY A 117 -9.22 -9.49 2.67
N ASP A 118 -7.96 -9.63 2.24
CA ASP A 118 -7.12 -10.76 2.66
C ASP A 118 -6.79 -10.79 4.16
N TRP A 119 -7.00 -9.68 4.87
CA TRP A 119 -6.86 -9.60 6.32
C TRP A 119 -7.76 -10.62 7.04
N LYS A 120 -8.92 -10.96 6.46
CA LYS A 120 -9.87 -11.97 6.99
C LYS A 120 -9.27 -13.37 7.07
N ASN A 121 -8.29 -13.67 6.22
CA ASN A 121 -7.59 -14.96 6.23
C ASN A 121 -6.47 -15.04 7.27
N THR A 122 -6.17 -13.93 7.97
CA THR A 122 -5.00 -13.81 8.86
C THR A 122 -5.40 -13.40 10.27
N MET A 123 -6.35 -12.48 10.42
CA MET A 123 -6.76 -11.97 11.72
C MET A 123 -7.80 -12.86 12.38
N THR A 124 -7.63 -13.12 13.67
CA THR A 124 -8.70 -13.70 14.48
C THR A 124 -9.78 -12.65 14.77
N VAL A 125 -10.98 -13.09 15.12
CA VAL A 125 -12.09 -12.19 15.49
C VAL A 125 -11.67 -11.22 16.60
N ALA A 126 -11.05 -11.73 17.66
CA ALA A 126 -10.60 -10.91 18.79
C ALA A 126 -9.50 -9.90 18.40
N GLN A 127 -8.62 -10.24 17.44
CA GLN A 127 -7.65 -9.28 16.91
C GLN A 127 -8.33 -8.19 16.09
N ASN A 128 -9.30 -8.56 15.24
CA ASN A 128 -10.04 -7.62 14.43
C ASN A 128 -10.84 -6.63 15.29
N GLU A 129 -11.56 -7.11 16.30
CA GLU A 129 -12.33 -6.25 17.21
C GLU A 129 -11.44 -5.20 17.91
N ARG A 130 -10.24 -5.60 18.35
CA ARG A 130 -9.27 -4.67 18.96
C ARG A 130 -8.76 -3.64 17.95
N PHE A 131 -8.47 -4.07 16.73
CA PHE A 131 -8.03 -3.18 15.67
C PHE A 131 -9.13 -2.17 15.30
N ASP A 132 -10.34 -2.66 15.04
CA ASP A 132 -11.52 -1.87 14.67
C ASP A 132 -11.84 -0.79 15.68
N HIS A 133 -11.72 -1.10 16.99
CA HIS A 133 -11.98 -0.13 18.05
C HIS A 133 -11.08 1.11 17.94
N VAL A 134 -9.81 0.92 17.58
CA VAL A 134 -8.85 2.01 17.39
C VAL A 134 -9.02 2.66 16.02
N PHE A 135 -9.14 1.83 14.97
CA PHE A 135 -9.22 2.26 13.58
C PHE A 135 -10.45 3.16 13.35
N LYS A 136 -11.66 2.69 13.66
CA LYS A 136 -12.90 3.44 13.38
C LYS A 136 -12.87 4.84 14.00
N LYS A 137 -12.44 4.96 15.26
CA LYS A 137 -12.32 6.23 15.98
C LYS A 137 -11.40 7.26 15.31
N ARG A 138 -10.33 6.80 14.65
CA ARG A 138 -9.35 7.65 13.96
C ARG A 138 -9.86 7.99 12.55
N MET A 139 -10.37 6.98 11.84
CA MET A 139 -10.77 7.09 10.44
C MET A 139 -12.08 7.86 10.21
N GLU A 140 -13.00 7.87 11.18
CA GLU A 140 -14.25 8.67 11.10
C GLU A 140 -13.99 10.17 10.88
N LYS A 141 -12.82 10.67 11.26
CA LYS A 141 -12.43 12.08 11.12
C LYS A 141 -11.86 12.40 9.75
N LEU A 142 -11.58 11.38 8.95
CA LEU A 142 -10.93 11.54 7.66
C LEU A 142 -11.97 11.83 6.57
N PRO A 143 -11.60 12.63 5.56
CA PRO A 143 -12.47 12.93 4.41
C PRO A 143 -12.60 11.75 3.44
N PHE A 144 -11.94 10.62 3.72
CA PHE A 144 -11.85 9.47 2.82
C PHE A 144 -12.58 8.26 3.41
N LYS A 145 -13.27 7.52 2.55
CA LYS A 145 -13.86 6.23 2.91
C LYS A 145 -12.93 5.11 2.46
N PHE A 146 -12.46 4.34 3.43
CA PHE A 146 -11.76 3.10 3.17
C PHE A 146 -12.78 1.99 2.96
N CYS A 147 -12.57 1.17 1.94
CA CYS A 147 -13.39 0.02 1.64
C CYS A 147 -12.54 -1.20 2.01
N ASP A 148 -12.86 -1.89 3.10
CA ASP A 148 -12.11 -3.07 3.56
C ASP A 148 -12.48 -4.36 2.81
N GLU A 149 -13.47 -4.26 1.92
CA GLU A 149 -14.07 -5.34 1.13
C GLU A 149 -14.44 -4.83 -0.27
N LEU A 150 -14.32 -5.68 -1.30
CA LEU A 150 -14.80 -5.42 -2.66
C LEU A 150 -15.64 -6.58 -3.16
#